data_AF-A0A8K0M5N7-F1
#
_entry.id   AF-A0A8K0M5N7-F1
#
_cell.length_a   1.000
_cell.length_b   1.000
_cell.length_c   1.000
_cell.angle_alpha   90.00
_cell.angle_beta   90.00
_cell.angle_gamma   90.00
#
_symmetry.space_group_name_H-M   'P 1'
#
loop_
_entity.id
_entity.type
_entity.pdbx_description
1 polymer ?
#
loop_
_entity_poly.entity_id
_entity_poly.type
_entity_poly.pdbx_seq_one_letter_code
_entity_poly.pdbx_strand_id
1 'polypeptide(L)'
;MTSSKVSNSLRTTGSFSSIASLINGRAAYGISIADSHLPVVNVGNRENPTYLPAEVCYVMPGQPANTKLDPKQTQQMIRFAVRKPWENATFITKQGVETAGLLPSTNPRLVKSPFAASLE
;
A
#
# COMPACT_ATOMS: atom_id res chain seq x y z
N MET A 1 -24.28 14.83 26.05
CA MET A 1 -24.41 13.98 24.85
C MET A 1 -23.30 12.94 24.91
N THR A 2 -23.70 11.67 24.95
CA THR A 2 -23.02 10.55 25.60
C THR A 2 -21.94 9.92 24.72
N SER A 3 -20.72 9.78 25.25
CA SER A 3 -19.63 9.02 24.62
C SER A 3 -19.80 7.54 24.98
N SER A 4 -20.26 6.73 24.03
CA SER A 4 -20.38 5.28 24.21
C SER A 4 -18.99 4.63 24.08
N LYS A 5 -18.42 4.25 25.23
CA LYS A 5 -17.33 3.28 25.32
C LYS A 5 -17.86 1.92 24.89
N VAL A 6 -17.45 1.44 23.71
CA VAL A 6 -17.75 0.06 23.28
C VAL A 6 -16.72 -0.85 23.94
N SER A 7 -17.10 -1.45 25.07
CA SER A 7 -16.37 -2.55 25.69
C SER A 7 -16.77 -3.87 25.03
N ASN A 8 -15.93 -4.41 24.13
CA ASN A 8 -16.11 -5.78 23.66
C ASN A 8 -15.38 -6.73 24.62
N SER A 9 -16.13 -7.28 25.57
CA SER A 9 -15.71 -8.42 26.38
C SER A 9 -15.92 -9.71 25.59
N LEU A 10 -14.84 -10.28 25.05
CA LEU A 10 -14.82 -11.62 24.49
C LEU A 10 -14.31 -12.58 25.57
N ARG A 11 -15.19 -13.45 26.06
CA ARG A 11 -14.84 -14.55 26.97
C ARG A 11 -13.94 -15.53 26.22
N THR A 12 -12.72 -15.73 26.70
CA THR A 12 -11.91 -16.91 26.36
C THR A 12 -11.17 -17.35 27.62
N THR A 13 -11.25 -18.64 27.92
CA THR A 13 -10.58 -19.34 29.03
C THR A 13 -9.09 -19.45 28.76
N GLY A 14 -8.37 -18.34 28.91
CA GLY A 14 -6.92 -18.25 28.82
C GLY A 14 -6.44 -17.11 29.70
N SER A 15 -5.28 -17.28 30.34
CA SER A 15 -4.65 -16.24 31.16
C SER A 15 -4.64 -14.90 30.40
N PHE A 16 -5.14 -13.83 31.02
CA PHE A 16 -5.09 -12.47 30.46
C PHE A 16 -3.62 -12.01 30.41
N SER A 17 -2.91 -12.43 29.37
CA SER A 17 -1.61 -11.88 29.02
C SER A 17 -1.84 -10.59 28.24
N SER A 18 -1.22 -9.50 28.68
CA SER A 18 -1.26 -8.24 27.93
C SER A 18 -0.69 -8.49 26.53
N ILE A 19 -1.29 -7.93 25.49
CA ILE A 19 -0.74 -8.01 24.12
C ILE A 19 0.71 -7.47 24.13
N ALA A 20 1.00 -6.49 25.00
CA ALA A 20 2.35 -5.97 25.28
C ALA A 20 3.36 -7.07 25.67
N SER A 21 2.93 -8.11 26.39
CA SER A 21 3.79 -9.23 26.79
C SER A 21 4.03 -10.25 25.68
N LEU A 22 3.13 -10.37 24.70
CA LEU A 22 3.31 -11.22 23.51
C LEU A 22 4.17 -10.54 22.45
N ILE A 23 4.08 -9.22 22.32
CA ILE A 23 4.87 -8.43 21.38
C ILE A 23 6.31 -8.19 21.86
N ASN A 24 6.67 -8.57 23.09
CA ASN A 24 8.07 -8.70 23.50
C ASN A 24 8.70 -9.85 22.71
N GLY A 25 9.06 -9.57 21.45
CA GLY A 25 9.44 -10.48 20.38
C GLY A 25 10.73 -11.28 20.60
N ARG A 26 11.22 -11.37 21.85
CA ARG A 26 12.36 -12.20 22.22
C ARG A 26 12.07 -13.70 22.15
N ALA A 27 10.82 -14.14 22.32
CA ALA A 27 10.53 -15.58 22.38
C ALA A 27 10.46 -16.28 21.01
N ALA A 28 10.15 -15.56 19.92
CA ALA A 28 9.90 -16.17 18.61
C ALA A 28 10.75 -15.60 17.45
N TYR A 29 11.06 -14.30 17.45
CA TYR A 29 11.69 -13.65 16.28
C TYR A 29 12.91 -12.77 16.60
N GLY A 30 13.29 -12.65 17.88
CA GLY A 30 14.43 -11.83 18.30
C GLY A 30 14.25 -10.31 18.09
N ILE A 31 13.01 -9.85 17.86
CA ILE A 31 12.71 -8.44 17.56
C ILE A 31 12.48 -7.68 18.87
N SER A 32 13.21 -6.58 19.07
CA SER A 32 12.98 -5.63 20.16
C SER A 32 12.10 -4.50 19.63
N ILE A 33 10.94 -4.31 20.24
CA ILE A 33 10.05 -3.17 19.94
C ILE A 33 10.59 -1.95 20.69
N ALA A 34 10.72 -0.84 19.98
CA ALA A 34 11.27 0.39 20.55
C ALA A 34 10.21 1.18 21.32
N ASP A 35 8.96 1.22 20.83
CA ASP A 35 7.86 1.96 21.43
C ASP A 35 6.62 1.08 21.64
N SER A 36 6.40 0.68 22.90
CA SER A 36 5.23 -0.13 23.29
C SER A 36 3.90 0.63 23.26
N HIS A 37 3.89 1.93 22.99
CA HIS A 37 2.66 2.74 22.88
C HIS A 37 2.06 2.73 21.47
N LEU A 38 2.80 2.25 20.48
CA LEU A 38 2.30 2.14 19.11
C LEU A 38 1.20 1.07 18.99
N PRO A 39 0.21 1.29 18.12
CA PRO A 39 -0.86 0.33 17.92
C PRO A 39 -0.35 -0.96 17.25
N VAL A 40 -1.09 -2.04 17.47
CA VAL A 40 -0.94 -3.29 16.71
C VAL A 40 -1.86 -3.30 15.49
N VAL A 41 -1.40 -3.92 14.41
CA VAL A 41 -2.10 -4.07 13.13
C VAL A 41 -2.59 -5.51 13.00
N ASN A 42 -3.88 -5.70 12.69
CA ASN A 42 -4.38 -7.02 12.31
C ASN A 42 -4.08 -7.28 10.83
N VAL A 43 -3.24 -8.26 10.55
CA VAL A 43 -2.90 -8.72 9.20
C VAL A 43 -3.63 -10.01 8.80
N GLY A 44 -4.39 -10.61 9.73
CA GLY A 44 -5.22 -11.77 9.49
C GLY A 44 -6.64 -11.41 9.05
N ASN A 45 -7.56 -12.36 9.17
CA ASN A 45 -8.97 -12.14 8.91
C ASN A 45 -9.76 -11.99 10.24
N ARG A 46 -11.07 -11.78 10.14
CA ARG A 46 -11.93 -11.59 11.33
C ARG A 46 -12.05 -12.84 12.19
N GLU A 47 -11.99 -14.02 11.57
CA GLU A 47 -12.15 -15.33 12.24
C GLU A 47 -10.84 -15.81 12.89
N ASN A 48 -9.72 -15.53 12.23
CA ASN A 48 -8.36 -15.88 12.65
C ASN A 48 -7.49 -14.60 12.61
N PRO A 49 -7.62 -13.71 13.61
CA PRO A 49 -6.86 -12.47 13.65
C PRO A 49 -5.38 -12.76 13.96
N THR A 50 -4.49 -12.05 13.27
CA THR A 50 -3.04 -12.10 13.52
C THR A 50 -2.56 -10.67 13.74
N TYR A 51 -2.01 -10.39 14.92
CA TYR A 51 -1.61 -9.04 15.30
C TYR A 51 -0.10 -8.87 15.21
N LEU A 52 0.33 -7.84 14.48
CA LEU A 52 1.73 -7.43 14.37
C LEU A 52 1.92 -6.00 14.89
N PRO A 53 3.02 -5.69 15.57
CA PRO A 53 3.38 -4.31 15.89
C PRO A 53 3.48 -3.47 14.61
N ALA A 54 3.04 -2.20 14.66
CA ALA A 54 3.17 -1.31 13.51
C ALA A 54 4.62 -1.10 13.05
N GLU A 55 5.59 -1.18 13.97
CA GLU A 55 7.03 -1.01 13.69
C GLU A 55 7.60 -2.01 12.68
N VAL A 56 7.02 -3.21 12.58
CA VAL A 56 7.49 -4.27 11.67
C VAL A 56 6.74 -4.27 10.34
N CYS A 57 5.70 -3.43 10.19
CA CYS A 57 4.86 -3.37 9.01
C CYS A 57 5.35 -2.30 8.04
N TYR A 58 5.47 -2.65 6.76
CA TYR A 58 5.77 -1.71 5.68
C TYR A 58 4.71 -1.80 4.59
N VAL A 59 4.40 -0.65 3.97
CA VAL A 59 3.46 -0.58 2.86
C VAL A 59 4.17 -1.00 1.58
N MET A 60 3.64 -2.01 0.89
CA MET A 60 4.21 -2.47 -0.37
C MET A 60 4.06 -1.38 -1.46
N PRO A 61 5.08 -1.16 -2.30
CA PRO A 61 4.98 -0.23 -3.41
C PRO A 61 3.95 -0.71 -4.45
N GLY A 62 3.41 0.23 -5.24
CA GLY A 62 2.47 -0.06 -6.33
C GLY A 62 1.01 -0.24 -5.88
N GLN A 63 0.70 0.02 -4.61
CA GLN A 63 -0.68 0.00 -4.11
C GLN A 63 -1.37 1.35 -4.40
N PRO A 64 -2.54 1.37 -5.07
CA PRO A 64 -3.26 2.61 -5.34
C PRO A 64 -3.91 3.16 -4.06
N ALA A 65 -3.89 4.48 -3.89
CA ALA A 65 -4.63 5.14 -2.83
C ALA A 65 -6.13 5.22 -3.21
N ASN A 66 -6.97 4.47 -2.49
CA ASN A 66 -8.43 4.45 -2.71
C ASN A 66 -9.20 5.47 -1.86
N THR A 67 -8.50 6.38 -1.19
CA THR A 67 -9.09 7.40 -0.32
C THR A 67 -9.10 8.76 -1.01
N LYS A 68 -10.02 9.63 -0.57
CA LYS A 68 -10.04 11.02 -1.05
C LYS A 68 -8.78 11.74 -0.58
N LEU A 69 -8.06 12.34 -1.52
CA LEU A 69 -6.89 13.16 -1.23
C LEU A 69 -7.31 14.46 -0.52
N ASP A 70 -6.49 14.90 0.43
CA ASP A 70 -6.61 16.22 1.03
C ASP A 70 -6.48 17.32 -0.04
N PRO A 71 -7.08 18.51 0.11
CA PRO A 71 -6.95 19.59 -0.87
C PRO A 71 -5.50 19.93 -1.23
N LYS A 72 -4.55 19.87 -0.28
CA LYS A 72 -3.13 20.10 -0.56
C LYS A 72 -2.54 19.00 -1.44
N GLN A 73 -2.84 17.74 -1.12
CA GLN A 73 -2.40 16.58 -1.91
C GLN A 73 -3.00 16.62 -3.32
N THR A 74 -4.27 16.97 -3.44
CA THR A 74 -4.98 17.15 -4.72
C THR A 74 -4.31 18.23 -5.56
N GLN A 75 -3.95 19.38 -4.95
CA GLN A 75 -3.24 20.45 -5.65
C GLN A 75 -1.87 19.97 -6.19
N GLN A 76 -1.11 19.20 -5.40
CA GLN A 76 0.16 18.63 -5.87
C GLN A 76 -0.04 17.63 -7.01
N MET A 77 -1.07 16.77 -6.92
CA MET A 77 -1.41 15.83 -7.99
C MET A 77 -1.78 16.57 -9.28
N ILE A 78 -2.57 17.65 -9.20
CA ILE A 78 -2.91 18.49 -10.37
C ILE A 78 -1.66 19.12 -10.98
N ARG A 79 -0.78 19.70 -10.16
CA ARG A 79 0.49 20.30 -10.64
C ARG A 79 1.39 19.28 -11.33
N PHE A 80 1.38 18.04 -10.86
CA PHE A 80 2.15 16.96 -11.47
C PHE A 80 1.50 16.43 -12.77
N ALA A 81 0.18 16.26 -12.77
CA ALA A 81 -0.55 15.64 -13.87
C ALA A 81 -0.78 16.58 -15.06
N VAL A 82 -1.01 17.86 -14.80
CA VAL A 82 -1.34 18.84 -15.84
C VAL A 82 -0.05 19.35 -16.50
N ARG A 83 0.04 19.15 -17.82
CA ARG A 83 1.15 19.61 -18.68
C ARG A 83 0.60 20.44 -19.84
N LYS A 84 1.38 21.38 -20.37
CA LYS A 84 0.96 22.15 -21.55
C LYS A 84 0.85 21.24 -22.78
N PRO A 85 0.01 21.55 -23.79
CA PRO A 85 -0.25 20.63 -24.90
C PRO A 85 1.02 20.11 -25.61
N TRP A 86 1.98 20.99 -25.90
CA TRP A 86 3.23 20.59 -26.56
C TRP A 86 4.13 19.73 -25.66
N GLU A 87 4.16 19.99 -24.35
CA GLU A 87 4.90 19.21 -23.37
C GLU A 87 4.27 17.83 -23.20
N ASN A 88 2.94 17.76 -23.14
CA ASN A 88 2.20 16.50 -23.06
C ASN A 88 2.40 15.66 -24.32
N ALA A 89 2.33 16.27 -25.52
CA ALA A 89 2.61 15.58 -26.78
C ALA A 89 4.04 15.02 -26.80
N THR A 90 5.02 15.82 -26.36
CA THR A 90 6.42 15.38 -26.24
C THR A 90 6.57 14.24 -25.23
N PHE A 91 5.90 14.31 -24.08
CA PHE A 91 5.92 13.25 -23.08
C PHE A 91 5.30 11.95 -23.59
N ILE A 92 4.13 12.01 -24.23
CA ILE A 92 3.44 10.84 -24.79
C ILE A 92 4.33 10.14 -25.82
N THR A 93 4.87 10.91 -26.77
CA THR A 93 5.67 10.37 -27.88
C THR A 93 7.03 9.82 -27.43
N LYS A 94 7.71 10.49 -26.47
CA LYS A 94 9.06 10.09 -26.04
C LYS A 94 9.08 9.09 -24.88
N GLN A 95 8.20 9.26 -23.90
CA GLN A 95 8.22 8.49 -22.65
C GLN A 95 6.97 7.63 -22.46
N GLY A 96 5.81 8.09 -22.96
CA GLY A 96 4.52 7.43 -22.76
C GLY A 96 4.47 6.03 -23.36
N VAL A 97 4.97 5.85 -24.59
CA VAL A 97 5.00 4.55 -25.29
C VAL A 97 5.83 3.52 -24.51
N GLU A 98 7.00 3.92 -24.02
CA GLU A 98 7.87 3.07 -23.20
C GLU A 98 7.23 2.76 -21.84
N THR A 99 6.72 3.78 -21.15
CA THR A 99 6.08 3.66 -19.83
C THR A 99 4.85 2.75 -19.87
N ALA A 100 4.07 2.79 -20.96
CA ALA A 100 2.93 1.92 -21.17
C ALA A 100 3.33 0.48 -21.54
N GLY A 101 4.63 0.20 -21.71
CA GLY A 101 5.13 -1.12 -22.10
C GLY A 101 4.75 -1.50 -23.52
N LEU A 102 4.60 -0.51 -24.42
CA LEU A 102 4.20 -0.71 -25.81
C LEU A 102 5.37 -0.84 -26.77
N LEU A 103 6.61 -0.67 -26.30
CA LEU A 103 7.80 -0.91 -27.09
C LEU A 103 8.14 -2.42 -27.15
N PRO A 104 8.61 -2.93 -28.30
CA PRO A 104 9.15 -4.28 -28.45
C PRO A 104 10.22 -4.64 -27.42
N SER A 105 11.05 -3.66 -27.03
CA SER A 105 12.13 -3.81 -26.03
C SER A 105 11.61 -4.05 -24.61
N THR A 106 10.44 -3.50 -24.28
CA THR A 106 9.84 -3.57 -22.94
C THR A 106 8.85 -4.73 -22.84
N ASN A 107 8.20 -5.10 -23.94
CA ASN A 107 7.18 -6.15 -23.97
C ASN A 107 7.39 -7.13 -25.15
N PRO A 108 8.06 -8.27 -24.92
CA PRO A 108 8.35 -9.25 -25.97
C PRO A 108 7.10 -9.98 -26.50
N ARG A 109 5.95 -9.85 -25.81
CA ARG A 109 4.68 -10.44 -26.29
C ARG A 109 4.06 -9.64 -27.42
N LEU A 110 4.33 -8.34 -27.51
CA LEU A 110 3.82 -7.51 -28.60
C LEU A 110 4.46 -7.88 -29.93
N VAL A 111 5.75 -8.24 -29.94
CA VAL A 111 6.50 -8.62 -31.14
C VAL A 111 5.87 -9.81 -31.88
N LYS A 112 5.24 -10.73 -31.14
CA LYS A 112 4.57 -11.92 -31.69
C LYS A 112 3.09 -11.67 -32.01
N SER A 113 2.58 -10.47 -31.73
CA SER A 113 1.19 -10.13 -31.94
C SER A 113 0.93 -9.73 -33.41
N PRO A 114 -0.27 -9.96 -33.93
CA PRO A 114 -0.64 -9.51 -35.28
C PRO A 114 -0.65 -7.98 -35.44
N PHE A 115 -0.55 -7.24 -34.33
CA PHE A 115 -0.51 -5.77 -34.32
C PHE A 115 0.91 -5.20 -34.43
N ALA A 116 1.97 -6.02 -34.38
CA ALA A 116 3.35 -5.54 -34.48
C ALA A 116 3.80 -5.21 -35.92
N ALA A 117 3.09 -5.69 -36.93
CA ALA A 117 3.49 -5.61 -38.33
C ALA A 117 2.89 -4.43 -39.12
N SER A 118 2.31 -3.42 -38.46
CA SER A 118 1.55 -2.34 -39.15
C SER A 118 2.15 -0.95 -39.03
N LEU A 119 3.46 -0.82 -38.75
CA LEU A 119 4.15 0.48 -38.67
C LEU A 119 5.31 0.63 -39.67
N GLU A 120 5.22 -0.03 -40.83
CA GLU A 120 5.98 0.38 -42.03
C GLU A 120 5.07 1.09 -43.04
#